data_AF-A0A382S1A6-F1
#
_entry.id   AF-A0A382S1A6-F1
#
_cell.length_a   1.000
_cell.length_b   1.000
_cell.length_c   1.000
_cell.angle_alpha   90.00
_cell.angle_beta   90.00
_cell.angle_gamma   90.00
#
_symmetry.space_group_name_H-M   'P 1'
#
loop_
_entity.id
_entity.type
_entity.pdbx_description
1 polymer ?
#
loop_
_entity_poly.entity_id
_entity_poly.type
_entity_poly.pdbx_seq_one_letter_code
_entity_poly.pdbx_strand_id
1 'polypeptide(L)'
;MDGNPLNTKLCEEYGCEIPVVAFAHTKDVIAAVSNAGGIGILGATGLKPDELRSDIRWIRDKIGDKPFGVDLLVPASFVEGNREDLDEMIPDEHRTFVQHVKSVSGAPDSPPPSDIDPTY
;
A
#
# COMPACT_ATOMS: atom_id res chain seq x y z
N MET A 1 -9.50 33.00 17.77
CA MET A 1 -9.92 31.97 16.80
C MET A 1 -9.86 30.66 17.56
N ASP A 2 -10.98 30.22 18.12
CA ASP A 2 -11.03 28.89 18.74
C ASP A 2 -11.15 27.88 17.60
N GLY A 3 -10.02 27.67 16.93
CA GLY A 3 -9.91 26.80 15.76
C GLY A 3 -9.86 25.35 16.20
N ASN A 4 -10.68 24.51 15.58
CA ASN A 4 -10.58 23.06 15.70
C ASN A 4 -9.10 22.65 15.49
N PRO A 5 -8.42 22.06 16.50
CA PRO A 5 -7.00 21.73 16.40
C PRO A 5 -6.69 20.68 15.31
N LEU A 6 -7.72 20.00 14.81
CA LEU A 6 -7.62 19.05 13.70
C LEU A 6 -7.77 19.70 12.32
N ASN A 7 -8.18 20.96 12.23
CA ASN A 7 -8.17 21.67 10.96
C ASN A 7 -6.73 22.14 10.65
N THR A 8 -6.02 21.36 9.83
CA THR A 8 -4.61 21.59 9.48
C THR A 8 -4.45 21.94 8.01
N LYS A 9 -3.24 22.32 7.59
CA LYS A 9 -2.91 22.54 6.17
C LYS A 9 -3.26 21.36 5.26
N LEU A 10 -3.20 20.13 5.78
CA LEU A 10 -3.59 18.94 5.01
C LEU A 10 -5.09 18.99 4.65
N CYS A 11 -5.93 19.40 5.61
CA CYS A 11 -7.37 19.57 5.40
C CYS A 11 -7.65 20.68 4.37
N GLU A 12 -6.93 21.80 4.47
CA GLU A 12 -7.06 22.94 3.56
C GLU A 12 -6.65 22.60 2.11
N GLU A 13 -5.55 21.87 1.94
CA GLU A 13 -4.97 21.58 0.63
C GLU A 13 -5.67 20.41 -0.09
N TYR A 14 -6.10 19.38 0.67
CA TYR A 14 -6.64 18.15 0.09
C TYR A 14 -8.14 17.95 0.32
N GLY A 15 -8.80 18.85 1.07
CA GLY A 15 -10.25 18.83 1.26
C GLY A 15 -10.76 17.72 2.19
N CYS A 16 -9.91 17.18 3.07
CA CYS A 16 -10.34 16.25 4.12
C CYS A 16 -10.84 17.00 5.36
N GLU A 17 -11.71 16.37 6.15
CA GLU A 17 -12.27 16.94 7.38
C GLU A 17 -11.36 16.71 8.58
N ILE A 18 -10.66 15.56 8.59
CA ILE A 18 -9.71 15.15 9.62
C ILE A 18 -8.36 14.84 8.98
N PRO A 19 -7.24 15.21 9.62
CA PRO A 19 -5.91 15.10 9.03
C PRO A 19 -5.35 13.68 9.22
N VAL A 20 -6.11 12.68 8.76
CA VAL A 20 -5.79 11.26 8.86
C VAL A 20 -5.68 10.68 7.47
N VAL A 21 -4.50 10.15 7.16
CA VAL A 21 -4.20 9.43 5.92
C VAL A 21 -4.06 7.96 6.26
N ALA A 22 -4.82 7.09 5.60
CA ALA A 22 -4.80 5.65 5.87
C ALA A 22 -4.45 4.86 4.61
N PHE A 23 -3.36 4.12 4.67
CA PHE A 23 -2.90 3.24 3.61
C PHE A 23 -3.46 1.82 3.78
N ALA A 24 -4.03 1.26 2.72
CA ALA A 24 -4.45 -0.14 2.67
C ALA A 24 -4.48 -0.67 1.22
N HIS A 25 -4.43 -2.00 1.08
CA HIS A 25 -4.64 -2.69 -0.21
C HIS A 25 -6.13 -2.94 -0.51
N THR A 26 -7.02 -2.75 0.47
CA THR A 26 -8.45 -3.04 0.34
C THR A 26 -9.25 -1.77 0.04
N LYS A 27 -9.93 -1.72 -1.11
CA LYS A 27 -10.77 -0.57 -1.52
C LYS A 27 -11.90 -0.22 -0.54
N ASP A 28 -12.46 -1.20 0.18
CA ASP A 28 -13.47 -0.96 1.21
C ASP A 28 -12.93 -0.10 2.37
N VAL A 29 -11.69 -0.34 2.79
CA VAL A 29 -11.02 0.47 3.82
C VAL A 29 -10.83 1.90 3.32
N ILE A 30 -10.42 2.06 2.06
CA ILE A 30 -10.23 3.37 1.43
C ILE A 30 -11.54 4.16 1.42
N ALA A 31 -12.63 3.52 0.98
CA ALA A 31 -13.95 4.14 0.94
C ALA A 31 -14.45 4.50 2.35
N ALA A 32 -14.23 3.64 3.34
CA ALA A 32 -14.62 3.88 4.73
C ALA A 32 -13.88 5.09 5.32
N VAL A 33 -12.56 5.18 5.12
CA VAL A 33 -11.73 6.29 5.63
C VAL A 33 -12.15 7.61 4.99
N SER A 34 -12.30 7.64 3.66
CA SER A 34 -12.73 8.85 2.96
C SER A 34 -14.13 9.30 3.38
N ASN A 35 -15.07 8.37 3.60
CA ASN A 35 -16.40 8.70 4.10
C ASN A 35 -16.42 9.16 5.57
N ALA A 36 -15.43 8.76 6.37
CA ALA A 36 -15.23 9.25 7.73
C ALA A 36 -14.54 10.63 7.80
N GLY A 37 -14.23 11.24 6.65
CA GLY A 37 -13.61 12.56 6.56
C GLY A 37 -12.08 12.54 6.47
N GLY A 38 -11.44 11.37 6.42
CA GLY A 38 -9.99 11.23 6.20
C GLY A 38 -9.63 11.10 4.71
N ILE A 39 -8.40 10.68 4.43
CA ILE A 39 -7.93 10.35 3.09
C ILE A 39 -7.50 8.89 3.06
N GLY A 40 -8.29 8.04 2.40
CA GLY A 40 -7.86 6.68 2.10
C GLY A 40 -6.84 6.66 0.95
N ILE A 41 -5.80 5.85 1.05
CA ILE A 41 -4.78 5.63 0.01
C ILE A 41 -4.78 4.16 -0.41
N LEU A 42 -5.15 3.89 -1.66
CA LEU A 42 -5.10 2.56 -2.24
C LEU A 42 -3.67 2.18 -2.62
N GLY A 43 -3.12 1.14 -1.98
CA GLY A 43 -1.87 0.51 -2.43
C GLY A 43 -2.09 -0.22 -3.75
N ALA A 44 -1.52 0.29 -4.85
CA ALA A 44 -1.73 -0.23 -6.20
C ALA A 44 -0.53 -1.02 -6.75
N THR A 45 0.37 -1.46 -5.86
CA THR A 45 1.47 -2.35 -6.22
C THR A 45 0.92 -3.67 -6.76
N GLY A 46 1.40 -4.09 -7.93
CA GLY A 46 1.00 -5.36 -8.54
C GLY A 46 -0.31 -5.32 -9.34
N LEU A 47 -1.14 -4.28 -9.20
CA LEU A 47 -2.36 -4.14 -9.98
C LEU A 47 -2.06 -3.85 -11.45
N LYS A 48 -2.76 -4.56 -12.36
CA LYS A 48 -2.76 -4.20 -13.78
C LYS A 48 -3.52 -2.89 -13.99
N PRO A 49 -3.23 -2.15 -15.07
CA PRO A 49 -3.91 -0.87 -15.36
C PRO A 49 -5.44 -0.94 -15.35
N ASP A 50 -6.03 -2.03 -15.85
CA ASP A 50 -7.49 -2.20 -15.89
C ASP A 50 -8.10 -2.53 -14.51
N GLU A 51 -7.37 -3.29 -13.69
CA GLU A 51 -7.75 -3.60 -12.30
C GLU A 51 -7.73 -2.31 -11.47
N LEU A 52 -6.63 -1.55 -11.53
CA LEU A 52 -6.51 -0.25 -10.87
C LEU A 52 -7.61 0.71 -11.33
N ARG A 53 -7.91 0.76 -12.63
CA ARG A 53 -8.98 1.62 -13.17
C ARG A 53 -10.35 1.21 -12.63
N SER A 54 -10.61 -0.10 -12.53
CA SER A 54 -11.84 -0.64 -11.96
C SER A 54 -12.00 -0.24 -10.49
N ASP A 55 -10.93 -0.39 -9.70
CA ASP A 55 -10.96 -0.07 -8.27
C ASP A 55 -11.09 1.44 -8.02
N ILE A 56 -10.40 2.29 -8.77
CA ILE A 56 -10.57 3.75 -8.73
C ILE A 56 -12.03 4.15 -8.98
N ARG A 57 -12.67 3.56 -9.99
CA ARG A 57 -14.08 3.83 -10.32
C ARG A 57 -15.00 3.38 -9.19
N TRP A 58 -14.75 2.19 -8.65
CA TRP A 58 -15.51 1.66 -7.53
C TRP A 58 -15.40 2.57 -6.30
N ILE A 59 -14.19 3.02 -5.94
CA ILE A 59 -13.99 3.93 -4.81
C ILE A 59 -14.73 5.24 -5.04
N ARG A 60 -14.60 5.83 -6.23
CA ARG A 60 -15.27 7.08 -6.60
C ARG A 60 -16.80 6.98 -6.48
N ASP A 61 -17.39 5.88 -6.95
CA ASP A 61 -18.84 5.60 -6.81
C ASP A 61 -19.29 5.56 -5.34
N LYS A 62 -18.44 5.04 -4.43
CA LYS A 62 -18.76 4.91 -3.00
C LYS A 62 -18.58 6.18 -2.18
N ILE A 63 -17.72 7.10 -2.60
CA ILE A 63 -17.36 8.26 -1.77
C ILE A 63 -17.80 9.61 -2.36
N GLY A 64 -18.19 9.65 -3.64
CA GLY A 64 -18.52 10.89 -4.35
C GLY A 64 -17.28 11.76 -4.55
N ASP A 65 -17.39 13.06 -4.31
CA ASP A 65 -16.29 14.02 -4.53
C ASP A 65 -15.23 14.05 -3.40
N LYS A 66 -15.37 13.19 -2.38
CA LYS A 66 -14.42 13.13 -1.26
C LYS A 66 -13.00 12.73 -1.73
N PRO A 67 -11.95 13.17 -1.02
CA PRO A 67 -10.58 12.87 -1.41
C PRO A 67 -10.20 11.40 -1.12
N PHE A 68 -9.40 10.84 -2.01
CA PHE A 68 -8.66 9.59 -1.82
C PHE A 68 -7.42 9.62 -2.72
N GLY A 69 -6.43 8.78 -2.44
CA GLY A 69 -5.19 8.67 -3.20
C GLY A 69 -4.89 7.25 -3.65
N VAL A 70 -3.84 7.14 -4.46
CA VAL A 70 -3.28 5.88 -4.95
C VAL A 70 -1.77 5.92 -4.70
N ASP A 71 -1.24 4.85 -4.14
CA ASP A 71 0.19 4.64 -3.95
C ASP A 71 0.73 3.71 -5.05
N LEU A 72 1.73 4.18 -5.79
CA LEU A 72 2.33 3.49 -6.92
C LEU A 72 3.84 3.35 -6.73
N LEU A 73 4.36 2.14 -6.91
CA LEU A 73 5.80 1.92 -6.98
C LEU A 73 6.30 2.22 -8.40
N VAL A 74 7.19 3.20 -8.50
CA VAL A 74 7.88 3.55 -9.75
C VAL A 74 9.36 3.19 -9.59
N PRO A 75 9.79 1.99 -9.99
CA PRO A 75 11.17 1.56 -9.81
C PRO A 75 12.11 2.36 -10.72
N ALA A 76 13.27 2.77 -10.18
CA ALA A 76 14.30 3.46 -10.96
C ALA A 76 14.97 2.55 -12.01
N SER A 77 14.98 1.25 -11.75
CA SER A 77 15.46 0.21 -12.65
C SER A 77 14.63 -1.06 -12.47
N PHE A 78 14.47 -1.81 -13.55
CA PHE A 78 13.78 -3.10 -13.55
C PHE A 78 14.76 -4.16 -14.04
N VAL A 79 14.88 -5.25 -13.28
CA VAL A 79 15.66 -6.42 -13.69
C VAL A 79 14.67 -7.48 -14.14
N GLU A 80 14.69 -7.82 -15.43
CA GLU A 80 13.93 -8.93 -15.99
C GLU A 80 14.59 -10.26 -15.61
N GLY A 81 13.79 -11.22 -15.15
CA GLY A 81 14.24 -12.57 -14.82
C GLY A 81 13.08 -13.40 -14.31
N ASN A 82 13.19 -14.73 -14.43
CA ASN A 82 12.31 -15.62 -13.66
C ASN A 82 12.74 -15.60 -12.18
N ARG A 83 11.93 -16.18 -11.30
CA ARG A 83 12.20 -16.14 -9.86
C ARG A 83 13.52 -16.82 -9.51
N GLU A 84 13.83 -17.93 -10.17
CA GLU A 84 15.03 -18.72 -9.94
C GLU A 84 16.30 -17.90 -10.25
N ASP A 85 16.35 -17.25 -11.42
CA ASP A 85 17.46 -16.40 -11.86
C ASP A 85 17.65 -15.21 -10.90
N LEU A 86 16.54 -14.60 -10.45
CA LEU A 86 16.58 -13.47 -9.50
C LEU A 86 17.02 -13.90 -8.10
N ASP A 87 16.63 -15.10 -7.65
CA ASP A 87 17.05 -15.64 -6.37
C ASP A 87 18.57 -15.93 -6.37
N GLU A 88 19.13 -16.39 -7.49
CA GLU A 88 20.58 -16.59 -7.64
C GLU A 88 21.38 -15.27 -7.53
N MET A 89 20.76 -14.12 -7.82
CA MET A 89 21.41 -12.82 -7.67
C MET A 89 21.56 -12.38 -6.20
N ILE A 90 20.89 -13.05 -5.24
CA ILE A 90 20.96 -12.70 -3.81
C ILE A 90 22.28 -13.20 -3.21
N PRO A 91 23.19 -12.30 -2.75
CA PRO A 91 24.46 -12.72 -2.18
C PRO A 91 24.32 -13.56 -0.89
N ASP A 92 25.23 -14.51 -0.69
CA ASP A 92 25.24 -15.41 0.47
C ASP A 92 25.28 -14.68 1.82
N GLU A 93 25.89 -13.51 1.87
CA GLU A 93 25.93 -12.67 3.08
C GLU A 93 24.53 -12.22 3.50
N HIS A 94 23.66 -11.85 2.55
CA HIS A 94 22.27 -11.50 2.84
C HIS A 94 21.47 -12.71 3.34
N ARG A 95 21.73 -13.90 2.78
CA ARG A 95 21.11 -15.15 3.24
C ARG A 95 21.53 -15.46 4.68
N THR A 96 22.81 -15.33 4.97
CA THR A 96 23.38 -15.53 6.31
C THR A 96 22.79 -14.55 7.32
N PHE A 97 22.67 -13.26 6.93
CA PHE A 97 22.05 -12.23 7.76
C PHE A 97 20.60 -12.56 8.12
N VAL A 98 19.78 -12.96 7.14
CA VAL A 98 18.37 -13.33 7.38
C VAL A 98 18.28 -14.52 8.35
N GLN A 99 19.13 -15.54 8.17
CA GLN A 99 19.16 -16.69 9.08
C GLN A 99 19.58 -16.28 10.50
N HIS A 100 20.55 -15.37 10.62
CA HIS A 100 20.93 -14.83 11.92
C HIS A 100 19.76 -14.09 12.59
N VAL A 101 19.08 -13.19 11.87
CA VAL A 101 17.90 -12.47 12.39
C VAL A 101 16.79 -13.43 12.84
N LYS A 102 16.51 -14.48 12.07
CA LYS A 102 15.56 -15.53 12.47
C LYS A 102 15.99 -16.21 13.78
N SER A 103 17.26 -16.57 13.88
CA SER A 103 17.78 -17.26 15.07
C SER A 103 17.67 -16.43 16.35
N VAL A 104 17.93 -15.11 16.27
CA VAL A 104 17.90 -14.22 17.45
C VAL A 104 16.49 -13.75 17.80
N SER A 105 15.57 -13.70 16.84
CA SER A 105 14.17 -13.29 17.08
C SER A 105 13.30 -14.42 17.60
N GLY A 106 13.70 -15.68 17.39
CA GLY A 106 12.85 -16.85 17.67
C GLY A 106 11.61 -16.92 16.77
N ALA A 107 11.64 -16.21 15.63
CA ALA A 107 10.53 -16.20 14.69
C ALA A 107 10.35 -17.61 14.08
N PRO A 108 9.10 -18.09 13.95
CA PRO A 108 8.84 -19.35 13.26
C PRO A 108 9.22 -19.23 11.79
N ASP A 109 9.56 -20.36 11.17
CA ASP A 109 9.75 -20.39 9.73
C ASP A 109 8.44 -20.07 9.02
N SER A 110 8.47 -19.05 8.17
CA SER A 110 7.36 -18.76 7.28
C SER A 110 7.24 -19.88 6.25
N PRO A 111 6.01 -20.32 5.89
CA PRO A 111 5.83 -21.13 4.71
C PRO A 111 6.43 -20.43 3.49
N PRO A 112 6.82 -21.17 2.44
CA PRO A 112 7.21 -20.55 1.18
C PRO A 112 6.09 -19.59 0.77
N PRO A 113 6.41 -18.42 0.18
CA PRO A 113 5.39 -17.51 -0.33
C PRO A 113 4.47 -18.33 -1.23
N SER A 114 3.21 -18.50 -0.85
CA SER A 114 2.20 -18.94 -1.78
C SER A 114 2.21 -17.98 -2.96
N ASP A 115 1.92 -18.46 -4.17
CA ASP A 115 1.66 -17.58 -5.31
C ASP A 115 0.83 -16.41 -4.79
N ILE A 116 1.37 -15.20 -4.95
CA ILE A 116 0.74 -13.98 -4.45
C ILE A 116 -0.69 -14.04 -4.96
N ASP A 117 -1.64 -14.09 -4.03
CA ASP A 117 -3.05 -14.05 -4.38
C ASP A 117 -3.23 -12.77 -5.22
N PRO A 118 -3.63 -12.87 -6.50
CA PRO A 118 -3.77 -11.69 -7.36
C PRO A 118 -4.84 -10.72 -6.85
N THR A 119 -5.53 -11.06 -5.76
CA THR A 119 -6.51 -10.21 -5.08
C THR A 119 -5.98 -9.47 -3.84
N TYR A 120 -4.68 -9.59 -3.50
CA TYR A 120 -4.02 -8.87 -2.41
C TYR A 120 -2.98 -7.85 -2.87
#